data_AF-A0A661V105-F1
#
_entry.id   AF-A0A661V105-F1
#
_cell.length_a   1.000
_cell.length_b   1.000
_cell.length_c   1.000
_cell.angle_alpha   90.00
_cell.angle_beta   90.00
_cell.angle_gamma   90.00
#
_symmetry.space_group_name_H-M   'P 1'
#
loop_
_entity.id
_entity.type
_entity.pdbx_description
1 polymer ?
#
loop_
_entity_poly.entity_id
_entity_poly.type
_entity_poly.pdbx_seq_one_letter_code
_entity_poly.pdbx_strand_id
1 'polypeptide(L)'
;MVTLSEAIERARNEDRSVLTEVESKQILAAAGIPVAETTLAATADEAAKAAAAAGFPIVLKIVSPDVTHKSDIGGVKIGLEDEAAVRAAYDDIVAAVKERQPKARIEGVAVQAMARSGTEVIVGMSKDPQFGPVLMFGLGGIFVEVLKDVAFRIVPLEERDAREMIDEIKGRAILDGVRGGEPADIEALAGLLLQLSAFAEANPQVEELDLNPVFAYRDGCIAVDARIVVGATA
;
A
#
# COMPACT_ATOMS: atom_id res chain seq x y z
N MET A 1 11.21 -15.07 2.45
CA MET A 1 10.01 -14.27 2.15
C MET A 1 8.88 -14.84 2.96
N VAL A 2 8.09 -13.99 3.65
CA VAL A 2 6.95 -14.43 4.45
C VAL A 2 5.82 -14.86 3.50
N THR A 3 5.27 -16.05 3.71
CA THR A 3 4.09 -16.52 2.97
C THR A 3 2.80 -15.95 3.56
N LEU A 4 1.73 -15.89 2.77
CA LEU A 4 0.42 -15.44 3.29
C LEU A 4 -0.06 -16.31 4.45
N SER A 5 0.15 -17.62 4.40
CA SER A 5 -0.22 -18.54 5.49
C SER A 5 0.53 -18.22 6.79
N GLU A 6 1.85 -18.01 6.73
CA GLU A 6 2.66 -17.63 7.90
C GLU A 6 2.23 -16.27 8.48
N ALA A 7 1.92 -15.29 7.61
CA ALA A 7 1.45 -13.98 8.06
C ALA A 7 0.08 -14.07 8.74
N ILE A 8 -0.83 -14.90 8.22
CA ILE A 8 -2.14 -15.15 8.84
C ILE A 8 -1.98 -15.83 10.20
N GLU A 9 -1.15 -16.86 10.30
CA GLU A 9 -0.90 -17.55 11.57
C GLU A 9 -0.32 -16.59 12.62
N ARG A 10 0.64 -15.75 12.23
CA ARG A 10 1.18 -14.72 13.12
C ARG A 10 0.10 -13.72 13.54
N ALA A 11 -0.66 -13.19 12.59
CA ALA A 11 -1.73 -12.25 12.88
C ALA A 11 -2.75 -12.85 13.86
N ARG A 12 -3.16 -14.11 13.67
CA ARG A 12 -4.05 -14.82 14.61
C ARG A 12 -3.44 -15.00 15.99
N ASN A 13 -2.17 -15.40 16.09
CA ASN A 13 -1.48 -15.58 17.37
C ASN A 13 -1.37 -14.27 18.18
N GLU A 14 -1.51 -13.13 17.51
CA GLU A 14 -1.49 -11.80 18.11
C GLU A 14 -2.88 -11.14 18.19
N ASP A 15 -3.95 -11.91 17.94
CA ASP A 15 -5.34 -11.45 17.93
C ASP A 15 -5.60 -10.29 16.95
N ARG A 16 -4.93 -10.33 15.79
CA ARG A 16 -5.03 -9.35 14.69
C ARG A 16 -5.70 -9.98 13.47
N SER A 17 -6.52 -9.20 12.78
CA SER A 17 -7.05 -9.52 11.44
C SER A 17 -6.38 -8.70 10.32
N VAL A 18 -5.56 -7.71 10.68
CA VAL A 18 -4.86 -6.84 9.73
C VAL A 18 -3.38 -7.23 9.73
N LEU A 19 -2.84 -7.49 8.54
CA LEU A 19 -1.41 -7.71 8.36
C LEU A 19 -0.67 -6.37 8.43
N THR A 20 0.59 -6.40 8.86
CA THR A 20 1.41 -5.19 8.83
C THR A 20 1.66 -4.73 7.40
N GLU A 21 2.05 -3.45 7.21
CA GLU A 21 2.40 -2.92 5.88
C GLU A 21 3.54 -3.74 5.24
N VAL A 22 4.52 -4.17 6.03
CA VAL A 22 5.67 -4.96 5.55
C VAL A 22 5.21 -6.35 5.10
N GLU A 23 4.39 -7.04 5.89
CA GLU A 23 3.83 -8.35 5.53
C GLU A 23 2.97 -8.24 4.27
N SER A 24 2.07 -7.24 4.23
CA SER A 24 1.18 -6.99 3.10
C SER A 24 1.99 -6.81 1.80
N LYS A 25 3.00 -5.93 1.82
CA LYS A 25 3.85 -5.69 0.65
C LYS A 25 4.65 -6.92 0.24
N GLN A 26 5.22 -7.68 1.19
CA GLN A 26 5.98 -8.89 0.85
C GLN A 26 5.10 -9.95 0.16
N ILE A 27 3.87 -10.12 0.63
CA ILE A 27 2.90 -11.06 0.04
C ILE A 27 2.50 -10.61 -1.37
N LEU A 28 2.20 -9.32 -1.55
CA LEU A 28 1.79 -8.76 -2.85
C LEU A 28 2.95 -8.80 -3.86
N ALA A 29 4.17 -8.45 -3.43
CA ALA A 29 5.36 -8.55 -4.27
C ALA A 29 5.60 -9.99 -4.75
N ALA A 30 5.41 -10.99 -3.87
CA ALA A 30 5.53 -12.39 -4.24
C ALA A 30 4.45 -12.84 -5.24
N ALA A 31 3.31 -12.15 -5.30
CA ALA A 31 2.26 -12.33 -6.30
C ALA A 31 2.50 -11.53 -7.59
N GLY A 32 3.63 -10.82 -7.71
CA GLY A 32 3.99 -10.02 -8.88
C GLY A 32 3.34 -8.63 -8.92
N ILE A 33 2.66 -8.22 -7.84
CA ILE A 33 2.04 -6.89 -7.73
C ILE A 33 3.14 -5.85 -7.44
N PRO A 34 3.22 -4.75 -8.21
CA PRO A 34 4.26 -3.75 -8.06
C PRO A 34 4.03 -2.91 -6.79
N VAL A 35 4.76 -3.23 -5.73
CA VAL A 35 4.76 -2.49 -4.46
C VAL A 35 6.15 -1.98 -4.14
N ALA A 36 6.24 -0.88 -3.39
CA ALA A 36 7.51 -0.34 -2.93
C ALA A 36 8.22 -1.33 -2.00
N GLU A 37 9.45 -1.70 -2.36
CA GLU A 37 10.28 -2.55 -1.51
C GLU A 37 10.47 -1.88 -0.14
N THR A 38 10.17 -2.65 0.91
CA THR A 38 10.08 -2.14 2.28
C THR A 38 10.78 -3.09 3.23
N THR A 39 11.70 -2.55 4.03
CA THR A 39 12.44 -3.29 5.06
C THR A 39 12.00 -2.84 6.44
N LEU A 40 11.71 -3.78 7.35
CA LEU A 40 11.47 -3.47 8.75
C LEU A 40 12.80 -3.27 9.48
N ALA A 41 12.93 -2.16 10.21
CA ALA A 41 14.05 -1.90 11.11
C ALA A 41 13.55 -1.75 12.55
N ALA A 42 14.16 -2.48 13.48
CA ALA A 42 13.85 -2.43 14.92
C ALA A 42 14.71 -1.39 15.67
N THR A 43 15.72 -0.81 14.99
CA THR A 43 16.60 0.22 15.55
C THR A 43 16.95 1.29 14.51
N ALA A 44 17.37 2.47 14.97
CA ALA A 44 17.87 3.54 14.11
C ALA A 44 19.10 3.11 13.27
N ASP A 45 19.96 2.24 13.82
CA ASP A 45 21.11 1.66 13.10
C ASP A 45 20.67 0.75 11.95
N GLU A 46 19.71 -0.14 12.21
CA GLU A 46 19.13 -0.99 11.17
C GLU A 46 18.44 -0.16 10.10
N ALA A 47 17.75 0.92 10.50
CA ALA A 47 17.07 1.82 9.58
C ALA A 47 18.05 2.54 8.64
N ALA A 48 19.16 3.06 9.18
CA ALA A 48 20.21 3.69 8.39
C ALA A 48 20.87 2.71 7.41
N LYS A 49 21.13 1.48 7.85
CA LYS A 49 21.70 0.44 6.97
C LYS A 49 20.75 0.05 5.85
N ALA A 50 19.46 -0.11 6.15
CA ALA A 50 18.44 -0.41 5.14
C ALA A 50 18.27 0.76 4.15
N ALA A 51 18.33 2.00 4.64
CA ALA A 51 18.29 3.21 3.83
C ALA A 51 19.46 3.29 2.83
N ALA A 52 20.69 3.04 3.29
CA ALA A 52 21.86 3.01 2.44
C ALA A 52 21.78 1.93 1.34
N ALA A 53 21.14 0.79 1.64
CA ALA A 53 20.92 -0.27 0.67
C ALA A 53 19.81 0.05 -0.34
N ALA A 54 18.73 0.70 0.10
CA ALA A 54 17.59 1.06 -0.74
C ALA A 54 17.86 2.26 -1.67
N GLY A 55 18.75 3.17 -1.24
CA GLY A 55 19.07 4.41 -1.95
C GLY A 55 18.17 5.58 -1.55
N PHE A 56 18.78 6.77 -1.46
CA PHE A 56 18.13 8.00 -1.03
C PHE A 56 17.40 8.72 -2.19
N PRO A 57 16.34 9.52 -1.91
CA PRO A 57 15.79 9.82 -0.58
C PRO A 57 14.89 8.72 -0.02
N ILE A 58 14.75 8.67 1.31
CA ILE A 58 14.05 7.62 2.06
C ILE A 58 12.76 8.13 2.70
N VAL A 59 11.80 7.21 2.83
CA VAL A 59 10.61 7.36 3.66
C VAL A 59 10.67 6.36 4.82
N LEU A 60 10.40 6.85 6.02
CA LEU A 60 10.20 6.07 7.23
C LEU A 60 8.73 6.09 7.65
N LYS A 61 8.18 4.93 8.00
CA LYS A 61 6.80 4.79 8.50
C LYS A 61 6.77 3.88 9.73
N ILE A 62 6.07 4.28 10.79
CA ILE A 62 5.89 3.43 11.97
C ILE A 62 5.18 2.13 11.58
N VAL A 63 5.66 1.00 12.10
CA VAL A 63 4.98 -0.29 12.01
C VAL A 63 4.44 -0.62 13.38
N SER A 64 3.12 -0.52 13.51
CA SER A 64 2.40 -0.82 14.74
C SER A 64 0.99 -1.30 14.40
N PRO A 65 0.53 -2.44 14.95
CA PRO A 65 -0.84 -2.89 14.76
C PRO A 65 -1.88 -2.01 15.46
N ASP A 66 -1.46 -1.15 16.38
CA ASP A 66 -2.34 -0.23 17.11
C ASP A 66 -2.41 1.16 16.46
N VAL A 67 -1.63 1.42 15.40
CA VAL A 67 -1.56 2.70 14.69
C VAL A 67 -2.08 2.55 13.26
N THR A 68 -3.34 2.94 13.03
CA THR A 68 -3.92 2.94 11.67
C THR A 68 -3.55 4.20 10.87
N HIS A 69 -3.73 5.39 11.46
CA HIS A 69 -3.46 6.68 10.82
C HIS A 69 -2.08 7.23 11.22
N LYS A 70 -1.03 6.56 10.72
CA LYS A 70 0.38 6.87 11.02
C LYS A 70 0.76 8.33 10.79
N SER A 71 0.33 8.94 9.68
CA SER A 71 0.66 10.34 9.36
C SER A 71 0.15 11.32 10.41
N ASP A 72 -1.07 11.13 10.93
CA ASP A 72 -1.72 12.04 11.88
C ASP A 72 -1.01 12.10 13.23
N ILE A 73 -0.28 11.04 13.58
CA ILE A 73 0.47 10.95 14.83
C ILE A 73 1.97 11.20 14.67
N GLY A 74 2.41 11.68 13.51
CA GLY A 74 3.84 11.90 13.22
C GLY A 74 4.63 10.61 12.96
N GLY A 75 3.93 9.51 12.70
CA GLY A 75 4.50 8.20 12.39
C GLY A 75 5.03 8.06 10.96
N VAL A 76 5.13 9.14 10.18
CA VAL A 76 5.70 9.14 8.83
C VAL A 76 6.67 10.30 8.66
N LYS A 77 7.86 10.01 8.12
CA LYS A 77 8.87 11.01 7.73
C LYS A 77 9.31 10.70 6.30
N ILE A 78 9.30 11.71 5.42
CA ILE A 78 9.62 11.56 3.99
C ILE A 78 10.81 12.46 3.62
N GLY A 79 11.45 12.18 2.48
CA GLY A 79 12.49 13.04 1.93
C GLY A 79 13.78 13.04 2.74
N LEU A 80 14.13 11.91 3.38
CA LEU A 80 15.35 11.78 4.19
C LEU A 80 16.53 11.52 3.25
N GLU A 81 17.51 12.41 3.24
CA GLU A 81 18.56 12.42 2.20
C GLU A 81 19.85 11.68 2.59
N ASP A 82 20.03 11.34 3.87
CA ASP A 82 21.22 10.65 4.36
C ASP A 82 20.94 9.77 5.60
N GLU A 83 21.93 8.97 6.00
CA GLU A 83 21.84 8.07 7.16
C GLU A 83 21.60 8.81 8.49
N ALA A 84 22.12 10.03 8.65
CA ALA A 84 21.97 10.79 9.88
C ALA A 84 20.53 11.31 10.04
N ALA A 85 19.95 11.81 8.95
CA ALA A 85 18.54 12.19 8.88
C ALA A 85 17.62 10.99 9.14
N VAL A 86 17.96 9.80 8.63
CA VAL A 86 17.21 8.55 8.88
C VAL A 86 17.22 8.18 10.36
N ARG A 87 18.38 8.26 11.04
CA ARG A 87 18.48 7.96 12.47
C ARG A 87 17.66 8.92 13.32
N ALA A 88 17.79 10.21 13.06
CA ALA A 88 17.03 11.23 13.77
C ALA A 88 15.52 11.06 13.55
N ALA A 89 15.10 10.81 12.30
CA ALA A 89 13.70 10.59 11.95
C ALA A 89 13.13 9.31 12.59
N TYR A 90 13.93 8.25 12.73
CA TYR A 90 13.54 7.04 13.44
C TYR A 90 13.18 7.35 14.91
N ASP A 91 14.08 8.03 15.62
CA ASP A 91 13.87 8.37 17.03
C ASP A 91 12.68 9.32 17.21
N ASP A 92 12.53 10.31 16.33
CA ASP A 92 11.39 11.22 16.28
C ASP A 92 10.06 10.47 16.14
N ILE A 93 9.97 9.53 15.20
CA ILE A 93 8.76 8.73 14.94
C ILE A 93 8.40 7.93 16.20
N VAL A 94 9.36 7.20 16.78
CA VAL A 94 9.12 6.36 17.95
C VAL A 94 8.70 7.21 19.16
N ALA A 95 9.32 8.38 19.35
CA ALA A 95 8.96 9.32 20.41
C ALA A 95 7.53 9.86 20.22
N ALA A 96 7.19 10.34 19.02
CA ALA A 96 5.87 10.90 18.72
C ALA A 96 4.73 9.89 18.94
N VAL A 97 4.93 8.63 18.53
CA VAL A 97 3.95 7.56 18.72
C VAL A 97 3.80 7.19 20.19
N LYS A 98 4.90 7.08 20.95
CA LYS A 98 4.85 6.82 22.40
C LYS A 98 4.18 7.95 23.18
N GLU A 99 4.32 9.20 22.74
CA GLU A 99 3.65 10.35 23.35
C GLU A 99 2.13 10.32 23.09
N ARG A 100 1.73 10.15 21.82
CA ARG A 100 0.33 10.25 21.40
C ARG A 100 -0.48 8.99 21.65
N GLN A 101 0.17 7.82 21.61
CA GLN A 101 -0.44 6.51 21.86
C GLN A 101 0.47 5.64 22.75
N PRO A 102 0.55 5.93 24.07
CA PRO A 102 1.50 5.26 24.98
C PRO A 102 1.34 3.74 25.12
N LYS A 103 0.18 3.22 24.70
CA LYS A 103 -0.14 1.77 24.75
C LYS A 103 0.11 1.06 23.43
N ALA A 104 0.52 1.77 22.38
CA ALA A 104 0.76 1.17 21.07
C ALA A 104 1.97 0.23 21.11
N ARG A 105 1.80 -0.98 20.58
CA ARG A 105 2.86 -1.93 20.32
C ARG A 105 3.62 -1.47 19.09
N ILE A 106 4.90 -1.13 19.24
CA ILE A 106 5.76 -0.72 18.12
C ILE A 106 6.62 -1.92 17.74
N GLU A 107 6.47 -2.41 16.52
CA GLU A 107 7.30 -3.49 15.98
C GLU A 107 8.60 -2.96 15.37
N GLY A 108 8.59 -1.70 14.93
CA GLY A 108 9.73 -1.02 14.36
C GLY A 108 9.29 0.09 13.40
N VAL A 109 10.15 0.39 12.44
CA VAL A 109 9.90 1.38 11.39
C VAL A 109 10.20 0.75 10.04
N ALA A 110 9.25 0.89 9.12
CA ALA A 110 9.37 0.52 7.73
C ALA A 110 10.25 1.54 7.00
N VAL A 111 11.28 1.05 6.32
CA VAL A 111 12.24 1.80 5.51
C VAL A 111 11.99 1.49 4.05
N GLN A 112 11.73 2.53 3.25
CA GLN A 112 11.50 2.39 1.81
C GLN A 112 12.15 3.56 1.06
N ALA A 113 12.60 3.30 -0.17
CA ALA A 113 12.96 4.38 -1.10
C ALA A 113 11.73 5.26 -1.39
N MET A 114 11.95 6.57 -1.48
CA MET A 114 10.89 7.50 -1.84
C MET A 114 10.57 7.34 -3.33
N ALA A 115 9.35 6.88 -3.61
CA ALA A 115 8.86 6.82 -4.98
C ALA A 115 8.81 8.21 -5.60
N ARG A 116 9.09 8.31 -6.90
CA ARG A 116 8.89 9.54 -7.66
C ARG A 116 7.40 9.94 -7.60
N SER A 117 7.11 11.22 -7.72
CA SER A 117 5.72 11.67 -7.83
C SER A 117 5.09 11.13 -9.13
N GLY A 118 3.85 10.69 -9.04
CA GLY A 118 3.04 10.23 -10.17
C GLY A 118 1.58 10.60 -9.95
N THR A 119 0.73 10.23 -10.90
CA THR A 119 -0.72 10.38 -10.73
C THR A 119 -1.19 9.38 -9.69
N GLU A 120 -1.76 9.87 -8.59
CA GLU A 120 -2.28 9.02 -7.52
C GLU A 120 -3.57 8.32 -7.95
N VAL A 121 -3.59 6.99 -7.83
CA VAL A 121 -4.77 6.14 -7.96
C VAL A 121 -4.91 5.29 -6.70
N ILE A 122 -6.12 4.79 -6.48
CA ILE A 122 -6.44 3.84 -5.43
C ILE A 122 -6.96 2.55 -6.06
N VAL A 123 -6.49 1.42 -5.56
CA VAL A 123 -7.00 0.11 -5.96
C VAL A 123 -7.31 -0.68 -4.70
N GLY A 124 -8.55 -1.12 -4.59
CA GLY A 124 -9.03 -1.86 -3.42
C GLY A 124 -9.76 -3.12 -3.82
N MET A 125 -9.86 -4.07 -2.90
CA MET A 125 -10.71 -5.25 -2.99
C MET A 125 -11.42 -5.40 -1.65
N SER A 126 -12.70 -5.74 -1.68
CA SER A 126 -13.42 -6.19 -0.50
C SER A 126 -14.39 -7.31 -0.86
N LYS A 127 -14.73 -8.15 0.11
CA LYS A 127 -15.80 -9.13 -0.09
C LYS A 127 -17.16 -8.54 0.19
N ASP A 128 -17.99 -8.52 -0.85
CA ASP A 128 -19.41 -8.28 -0.74
C ASP A 128 -20.14 -9.58 -0.29
N PRO A 129 -21.12 -9.51 0.63
CA PRO A 129 -21.85 -10.69 1.10
C PRO A 129 -22.63 -11.46 0.03
N GLN A 130 -23.02 -10.80 -1.06
CA GLN A 130 -23.81 -11.39 -2.15
C GLN A 130 -22.93 -11.76 -3.35
N PHE A 131 -21.97 -10.90 -3.68
CA PHE A 131 -21.18 -11.03 -4.90
C PHE A 131 -19.78 -11.62 -4.68
N GLY A 132 -19.34 -11.80 -3.44
CA GLY A 132 -17.98 -12.24 -3.14
C GLY A 132 -16.97 -11.12 -3.38
N PRO A 133 -15.72 -11.43 -3.81
CA PRO A 133 -14.69 -10.41 -4.00
C PRO A 133 -15.05 -9.41 -5.10
N VAL A 134 -15.01 -8.12 -4.75
CA VAL A 134 -15.25 -6.99 -5.65
C VAL A 134 -14.02 -6.09 -5.63
N LEU A 135 -13.46 -5.82 -6.81
CA LEU A 135 -12.38 -4.86 -7.01
C LEU A 135 -12.94 -3.45 -7.23
N MET A 136 -12.20 -2.47 -6.73
CA MET A 136 -12.42 -1.05 -6.86
C MET A 136 -11.20 -0.38 -7.50
N PHE A 137 -11.44 0.50 -8.46
CA PHE A 137 -10.43 1.40 -9.02
C PHE A 137 -10.92 2.84 -8.94
N GLY A 138 -10.02 3.79 -8.65
CA GLY A 138 -10.35 5.21 -8.66
C GLY A 138 -9.12 6.10 -8.63
N LEU A 139 -9.32 7.42 -8.78
CA LEU A 139 -8.25 8.38 -8.52
C LEU A 139 -8.04 8.57 -7.01
N GLY A 140 -6.78 8.68 -6.60
CA GLY A 140 -6.40 8.91 -5.21
C GLY A 140 -6.60 10.36 -4.75
N GLY A 141 -6.18 10.64 -3.51
CA GLY A 141 -6.28 11.96 -2.91
C GLY A 141 -7.72 12.46 -2.75
N ILE A 142 -7.95 13.76 -2.95
CA ILE A 142 -9.27 14.40 -2.75
C ILE A 142 -10.37 13.81 -3.64
N PHE A 143 -10.02 13.15 -4.75
CA PHE A 143 -10.97 12.67 -5.74
C PHE A 143 -11.78 11.46 -5.22
N VAL A 144 -11.17 10.56 -4.45
CA VAL A 144 -11.90 9.46 -3.81
C VAL A 144 -12.71 9.96 -2.59
N GLU A 145 -12.15 10.84 -1.77
CA GLU A 145 -12.79 11.29 -0.52
C GLU A 145 -14.01 12.17 -0.77
N VAL A 146 -13.93 13.08 -1.76
CA VAL A 146 -14.97 14.10 -2.01
C VAL A 146 -15.86 13.74 -3.20
N LEU A 147 -15.28 13.26 -4.31
CA LEU A 147 -16.04 13.03 -5.54
C LEU A 147 -16.61 11.61 -5.66
N LYS A 148 -16.13 10.66 -4.83
CA LYS A 148 -16.50 9.25 -4.87
C LYS A 148 -16.39 8.68 -6.29
N ASP A 149 -15.32 9.06 -6.98
CA ASP A 149 -15.09 8.71 -8.38
C ASP A 149 -14.37 7.37 -8.49
N VAL A 150 -15.16 6.29 -8.45
CA VAL A 150 -14.69 4.92 -8.39
C VAL A 150 -15.50 4.02 -9.31
N ALA A 151 -14.83 2.99 -9.82
CA ALA A 151 -15.33 1.92 -10.65
C ALA A 151 -15.26 0.60 -9.88
N PHE A 152 -16.23 -0.29 -10.08
CA PHE A 152 -16.28 -1.60 -9.41
C PHE A 152 -16.48 -2.75 -10.39
N ARG A 153 -15.81 -3.88 -10.17
CA ARG A 153 -16.05 -5.14 -10.88
C ARG A 153 -15.95 -6.33 -9.92
N ILE A 154 -16.77 -7.34 -10.17
CA ILE A 154 -16.73 -8.60 -9.43
C ILE A 154 -15.57 -9.43 -9.99
N VAL A 155 -14.78 -10.04 -9.11
CA VAL A 155 -13.68 -10.96 -9.48
C VAL A 155 -14.27 -12.31 -9.92
N PRO A 156 -13.71 -12.98 -10.96
CA PRO A 156 -12.52 -12.60 -11.71
C PRO A 156 -12.78 -11.58 -12.83
N LEU A 157 -11.79 -10.70 -13.05
CA LEU A 157 -11.76 -9.73 -14.14
C LEU A 157 -11.12 -10.34 -15.40
N GLU A 158 -11.66 -9.96 -16.56
CA GLU A 158 -10.98 -10.05 -17.85
C GLU A 158 -10.29 -8.72 -18.21
N GLU A 159 -9.41 -8.73 -19.21
CA GLU A 159 -8.69 -7.53 -19.65
C GLU A 159 -9.64 -6.38 -20.03
N ARG A 160 -10.78 -6.71 -20.66
CA ARG A 160 -11.81 -5.73 -20.98
C ARG A 160 -12.35 -5.06 -19.73
N ASP A 161 -12.64 -5.82 -18.68
CA ASP A 161 -13.21 -5.29 -17.44
C ASP A 161 -12.23 -4.32 -16.75
N ALA A 162 -10.94 -4.68 -16.72
CA ALA A 162 -9.90 -3.81 -16.17
C ALA A 162 -9.77 -2.48 -16.93
N ARG A 163 -9.81 -2.51 -18.27
CA ARG A 163 -9.80 -1.29 -19.10
C ARG A 163 -11.05 -0.44 -18.89
N GLU A 164 -12.22 -1.06 -18.89
CA GLU A 164 -13.49 -0.36 -18.66
C GLU A 164 -13.54 0.31 -17.29
N MET A 165 -13.03 -0.36 -16.23
CA MET A 165 -12.93 0.25 -14.90
C MET A 165 -12.09 1.53 -14.92
N ILE A 166 -10.99 1.53 -15.67
CA ILE A 166 -10.13 2.71 -15.79
C ILE A 166 -10.83 3.79 -16.59
N ASP A 167 -11.50 3.45 -17.69
CA ASP A 167 -12.13 4.42 -18.59
C ASP A 167 -13.45 5.02 -18.05
N GLU A 168 -14.15 4.33 -17.14
CA GLU A 168 -15.46 4.76 -16.63
C GLU A 168 -15.39 5.78 -15.47
N ILE A 169 -14.22 5.96 -14.84
CA ILE A 169 -14.06 7.01 -13.82
C ILE A 169 -14.19 8.40 -14.47
N LYS A 170 -14.90 9.30 -13.81
CA LYS A 170 -15.18 10.66 -14.31
C LYS A 170 -13.88 11.44 -14.52
N GLY A 171 -12.87 11.17 -13.71
CA GLY A 171 -11.55 11.76 -13.77
C GLY A 171 -10.58 11.10 -14.74
N ARG A 172 -11.01 10.18 -15.62
CA ARG A 172 -10.14 9.47 -16.59
C ARG A 172 -9.16 10.37 -17.33
N ALA A 173 -9.57 11.58 -17.71
CA ALA A 173 -8.71 12.56 -18.38
C ALA A 173 -7.48 13.00 -17.57
N ILE A 174 -7.49 12.82 -16.25
CA ILE A 174 -6.33 13.08 -15.38
C ILE A 174 -5.21 12.06 -15.66
N LEU A 175 -5.58 10.82 -16.00
CA LEU A 175 -4.61 9.78 -16.38
C LEU A 175 -3.97 10.05 -17.76
N ASP A 176 -4.54 10.91 -18.60
CA ASP A 176 -3.91 11.32 -19.87
C ASP A 176 -2.84 12.41 -19.69
N GLY A 177 -2.65 12.89 -18.46
CA GLY A 177 -1.73 13.98 -18.14
C GLY A 177 -2.43 15.35 -18.22
N VAL A 178 -2.51 16.04 -17.09
CA VAL A 178 -3.07 17.40 -16.99
C VAL A 178 -1.98 18.42 -16.72
N ARG A 179 -2.15 19.64 -17.25
CA ARG A 179 -1.24 20.79 -17.02
C ARG A 179 0.24 20.50 -17.35
N GLY A 180 0.49 19.71 -18.39
CA GLY A 180 1.85 19.33 -18.82
C GLY A 180 2.46 18.17 -18.05
N GLY A 181 1.69 17.50 -17.19
CA GLY A 181 2.07 16.21 -16.61
C GLY A 181 2.14 15.12 -17.67
N GLU A 182 2.97 14.10 -17.42
CA GLU A 182 3.05 12.92 -18.28
C GLU A 182 1.80 12.04 -18.12
N PRO A 183 1.35 11.35 -19.18
CA PRO A 183 0.26 10.39 -19.08
C PRO A 183 0.67 9.19 -18.20
N ALA A 184 -0.31 8.59 -17.55
CA ALA A 184 -0.18 7.32 -16.87
C ALA A 184 -0.18 6.15 -17.88
N ASP A 185 0.55 5.09 -17.53
CA ASP A 185 0.57 3.83 -18.24
C ASP A 185 -0.69 3.03 -17.92
N ILE A 186 -1.69 3.18 -18.79
CA ILE A 186 -2.99 2.50 -18.65
C ILE A 186 -2.84 0.98 -18.71
N GLU A 187 -1.87 0.47 -19.47
CA GLU A 187 -1.61 -0.97 -19.57
C GLU A 187 -1.06 -1.52 -18.26
N ALA A 188 -0.15 -0.80 -17.62
CA ALA A 188 0.37 -1.17 -16.31
C ALA A 188 -0.73 -1.16 -15.23
N LEU A 189 -1.64 -0.19 -15.27
CA LEU A 189 -2.79 -0.15 -14.36
C LEU A 189 -3.78 -1.29 -14.61
N ALA A 190 -4.08 -1.60 -15.87
CA ALA A 190 -4.93 -2.75 -16.20
C ALA A 190 -4.27 -4.07 -15.77
N GLY A 191 -2.95 -4.21 -15.98
CA GLY A 191 -2.17 -5.34 -15.51
C GLY A 191 -2.22 -5.51 -13.99
N LEU A 192 -2.09 -4.41 -13.24
CA LEU A 192 -2.24 -4.40 -11.79
C LEU A 192 -3.62 -4.92 -11.35
N LEU A 193 -4.70 -4.46 -11.99
CA LEU A 193 -6.07 -4.92 -11.68
C LEU A 193 -6.25 -6.41 -11.94
N LEU A 194 -5.71 -6.92 -13.06
CA LEU A 194 -5.77 -8.34 -13.39
C LEU A 194 -4.95 -9.19 -12.40
N GLN A 195 -3.77 -8.73 -12.00
CA GLN A 195 -2.95 -9.40 -10.99
C GLN A 195 -3.66 -9.45 -9.64
N LEU A 196 -4.31 -8.35 -9.22
CA LEU A 196 -5.09 -8.31 -8.00
C LEU A 196 -6.33 -9.21 -8.06
N SER A 197 -6.99 -9.28 -9.22
CA SER A 197 -8.11 -10.20 -9.45
C SER A 197 -7.67 -11.64 -9.26
N ALA A 198 -6.59 -12.06 -9.90
CA ALA A 198 -6.02 -13.40 -9.76
C ALA A 198 -5.56 -13.67 -8.32
N PHE A 199 -4.97 -12.67 -7.64
CA PHE A 199 -4.58 -12.78 -6.24
C PHE A 199 -5.79 -12.99 -5.33
N ALA A 200 -6.88 -12.24 -5.52
CA ALA A 200 -8.10 -12.37 -4.73
C ALA A 200 -8.77 -13.75 -4.93
N GLU A 201 -8.81 -14.23 -6.18
CA GLU A 201 -9.37 -15.55 -6.52
C GLU A 201 -8.55 -16.69 -5.87
N ALA A 202 -7.22 -16.60 -5.90
CA ALA A 202 -6.33 -17.60 -5.32
C ALA A 202 -6.32 -17.59 -3.79
N ASN A 203 -6.77 -16.51 -3.14
CA ASN A 203 -6.62 -16.30 -1.70
C ASN A 203 -7.96 -15.93 -1.03
N PRO A 204 -8.92 -16.87 -0.96
CA PRO A 204 -10.25 -16.63 -0.40
C PRO A 204 -10.23 -16.28 1.10
N GLN A 205 -9.11 -16.37 1.79
CA GLN A 205 -8.93 -15.91 3.17
C GLN A 205 -8.70 -14.39 3.31
N VAL A 206 -8.41 -13.68 2.20
CA VAL A 206 -8.29 -12.22 2.20
C VAL A 206 -9.70 -11.61 2.11
N GLU A 207 -10.09 -10.82 3.10
CA GLU A 207 -11.41 -10.15 3.16
C GLU A 207 -11.37 -8.76 2.54
N GLU A 208 -10.24 -8.07 2.69
CA GLU A 208 -10.00 -6.74 2.17
C GLU A 208 -8.55 -6.58 1.75
N LEU A 209 -8.32 -5.84 0.68
CA LEU A 209 -7.00 -5.40 0.23
C LEU A 209 -7.12 -3.93 -0.18
N ASP A 210 -6.19 -3.09 0.25
CA ASP A 210 -6.16 -1.68 -0.11
C ASP A 210 -4.74 -1.28 -0.55
N LEU A 211 -4.61 -0.74 -1.76
CA LEU A 211 -3.39 -0.12 -2.29
C LEU A 211 -3.64 1.38 -2.40
N ASN A 212 -3.18 2.12 -1.39
CA ASN A 212 -3.47 3.54 -1.28
C ASN A 212 -2.32 4.36 -0.66
N PRO A 213 -1.58 5.18 -1.43
CA PRO A 213 -1.74 5.37 -2.88
C PRO A 213 -0.96 4.36 -3.73
N VAL A 214 -1.43 4.20 -4.96
CA VAL A 214 -0.63 3.73 -6.09
C VAL A 214 -0.24 4.94 -6.93
N PHE A 215 1.06 5.10 -7.20
CA PHE A 215 1.53 6.11 -8.14
C PHE A 215 1.58 5.52 -9.54
N ALA A 216 0.87 6.13 -10.47
CA ALA A 216 0.89 5.82 -11.88
C ALA A 216 1.83 6.77 -12.64
N TYR A 217 2.63 6.22 -13.53
CA TYR A 217 3.62 6.93 -14.35
C TYR A 217 3.47 6.53 -15.81
N ARG A 218 4.19 7.19 -16.72
CA ARG A 218 4.21 6.83 -18.15
C ARG A 218 4.78 5.45 -18.49
N ASP A 219 5.48 4.84 -17.54
CA ASP A 219 6.30 3.64 -17.69
C ASP A 219 6.08 2.67 -16.52
N GLY A 220 4.84 2.62 -16.00
CA GLY A 220 4.42 1.67 -14.98
C GLY A 220 3.64 2.30 -13.84
N CYS A 221 3.43 1.51 -12.78
CA CYS A 221 2.85 1.97 -11.53
C CYS A 221 3.51 1.29 -10.33
N ILE A 222 3.36 1.87 -9.14
CA ILE A 222 3.84 1.27 -7.90
C ILE A 222 2.94 1.64 -6.71
N ALA A 223 2.52 0.65 -5.93
CA ALA A 223 1.84 0.88 -4.66
C ALA A 223 2.86 1.25 -3.58
N VAL A 224 2.72 2.43 -2.98
CA VAL A 224 3.64 2.88 -1.91
C VAL A 224 3.12 2.59 -0.52
N ASP A 225 1.84 2.23 -0.41
CA ASP A 225 1.21 1.67 0.77
C ASP A 225 0.36 0.46 0.38
N ALA A 226 0.24 -0.49 1.30
CA ALA A 226 -0.62 -1.65 1.11
C ALA A 226 -1.12 -2.17 2.45
N ARG A 227 -2.39 -2.55 2.47
CA ARG A 227 -3.04 -3.20 3.62
C ARG A 227 -3.78 -4.44 3.16
N ILE A 228 -3.62 -5.54 3.90
CA ILE A 228 -4.41 -6.76 3.74
C ILE A 228 -5.15 -7.04 5.06
N VAL A 229 -6.45 -7.24 4.96
CA VAL A 229 -7.29 -7.76 6.05
C VAL A 229 -7.63 -9.21 5.72
N VAL A 230 -7.42 -10.10 6.68
CA VAL A 230 -7.68 -11.52 6.55
C VAL A 230 -8.83 -11.93 7.45
N GLY A 231 -9.63 -12.89 6.98
CA GLY A 231 -10.80 -13.36 7.69
C GLY A 231 -10.38 -14.12 8.95
N ALA A 232 -11.16 -13.95 10.03
CA ALA A 232 -11.16 -14.91 11.12
C ALA A 232 -11.66 -16.22 10.52
N THR A 233 -10.73 -17.09 10.16
CA THR A 233 -11.02 -18.18 9.25
C THR A 233 -11.45 -19.39 10.07
N ALA A 234 -12.66 -19.90 9.75
CA ALA A 234 -13.09 -21.29 9.84
C ALA A 234 -12.80 -22.03 11.15
#